data_AF-A0A355RY60-F1
#
_entry.id   AF-A0A355RY60-F1
#
_cell.length_a   1.000
_cell.length_b   1.000
_cell.length_c   1.000
_cell.angle_alpha   90.00
_cell.angle_beta   90.00
_cell.angle_gamma   90.00
#
_symmetry.space_group_name_H-M   'P 1'
#
loop_
_entity.id
_entity.type
_entity.pdbx_description
1 polymer ?
#
loop_
_entity_poly.entity_id
_entity_poly.type
_entity_poly.pdbx_seq_one_letter_code
_entity_poly.pdbx_strand_id
1 'polypeptide(L)' 'MATITDVAKEANVSVATVSRVLNKKNSVKPETVERVQKAIEKLSFEPN' A
#
# COMPACT_ATOMS: atom_id res chain seq x y z
N MET A 1 -7.05 10.14 -9.93
CA MET A 1 -6.25 10.14 -8.70
C MET A 1 -6.50 8.83 -8.00
N ALA A 2 -5.52 7.95 -7.94
CA ALA A 2 -5.64 6.78 -7.08
C ALA A 2 -5.69 7.25 -5.62
N THR A 3 -6.52 6.62 -4.80
CA THR A 3 -6.56 6.87 -3.36
C THR A 3 -5.86 5.74 -2.60
N ILE A 4 -5.52 5.98 -1.33
CA ILE A 4 -4.93 4.93 -0.48
C ILE A 4 -5.86 3.71 -0.35
N THR A 5 -7.17 3.91 -0.53
CA THR A 5 -8.20 2.88 -0.54
C THR A 5 -8.11 2.00 -1.80
N ASP A 6 -7.79 2.59 -2.95
CA ASP A 6 -7.61 1.86 -4.20
C ASP A 6 -6.34 1.02 -4.16
N VAL A 7 -5.26 1.58 -3.64
CA VAL A 7 -4.01 0.85 -3.39
C VAL A 7 -4.24 -0.33 -2.44
N ALA A 8 -5.03 -0.12 -1.38
CA ALA A 8 -5.37 -1.18 -0.43
C ALA A 8 -6.18 -2.30 -1.10
N LYS A 9 -7.18 -1.97 -1.92
CA LYS A 9 -7.97 -2.95 -2.68
C LYS A 9 -7.10 -3.73 -3.67
N GLU A 10 -6.27 -3.06 -4.45
CA GLU A 10 -5.41 -3.68 -5.45
C GLU A 10 -4.35 -4.59 -4.81
N ALA A 11 -3.73 -4.13 -3.72
CA ALA A 11 -2.79 -4.93 -2.95
C ALA A 11 -3.46 -6.04 -2.11
N ASN A 12 -4.80 -6.09 -2.05
CA ASN A 12 -5.60 -6.98 -1.20
C ASN A 12 -5.21 -6.89 0.29
N VAL A 13 -5.08 -5.66 0.77
CA VAL A 13 -4.76 -5.35 2.16
C VAL A 13 -5.75 -4.33 2.70
N SER A 14 -5.75 -4.15 4.02
CA SER A 14 -6.54 -3.08 4.62
C SER A 14 -5.80 -1.73 4.51
N VAL A 15 -6.53 -0.61 4.52
CA VAL A 15 -5.96 0.74 4.52
C VAL A 15 -5.00 0.94 5.70
N ALA A 16 -5.29 0.32 6.83
CA ALA A 16 -4.41 0.30 8.00
C ALA A 16 -3.06 -0.38 7.70
N THR A 17 -3.03 -1.40 6.85
CA THR A 17 -1.80 -2.06 6.41
C THR A 17 -1.00 -1.16 5.50
N VAL A 18 -1.62 -0.50 4.53
CA VAL A 18 -0.95 0.49 3.67
C VAL A 18 -0.37 1.62 4.52
N SER A 19 -1.12 2.13 5.50
CA SER A 19 -0.64 3.12 6.45
C SER A 19 0.56 2.61 7.27
N ARG A 20 0.57 1.33 7.69
CA ARG A 20 1.73 0.73 8.39
C ARG A 20 2.95 0.59 7.48
N VAL A 21 2.76 0.26 6.20
CA VAL A 21 3.83 0.17 5.19
C VAL A 21 4.43 1.55 4.95
N LEU A 22 3.58 2.57 4.72
CA LEU A 22 4.01 3.95 4.51
C LEU A 22 4.74 4.53 5.74
N ASN A 23 4.23 4.25 6.94
CA ASN A 23 4.85 4.66 8.20
C ASN A 23 5.99 3.74 8.68
N LYS A 24 6.47 2.80 7.83
CA LYS A 24 7.56 1.86 8.13
C LYS A 24 7.44 1.16 9.50
N LYS A 25 6.22 0.86 9.96
CA LYS A 25 6.06 0.05 11.18
C LYS A 25 6.44 -1.40 10.85
N ASN A 26 7.43 -1.94 11.54
CA ASN A 26 8.04 -3.29 11.42
C ASN A 26 7.06 -4.49 11.55
N SER A 27 5.75 -4.30 11.44
CA SER A 27 4.73 -5.34 11.61
C SER A 27 4.13 -5.84 10.29
N VAL A 28 4.68 -5.45 9.13
CA VAL A 28 4.16 -5.86 7.83
C VAL A 28 5.11 -6.86 7.18
N LYS A 29 4.55 -7.97 6.69
CA LYS A 29 5.33 -9.00 6.00
C LYS A 29 5.95 -8.42 4.73
N PRO A 30 7.18 -8.85 4.35
CA PRO A 30 7.84 -8.36 3.14
C PRO A 30 7.01 -8.61 1.88
N GLU A 31 6.35 -9.77 1.77
CA GLU A 31 5.42 -10.08 0.67
C GLU A 31 4.28 -9.06 0.53
N THR A 32 3.76 -8.57 1.66
CA THR A 32 2.71 -7.56 1.68
C THR A 32 3.24 -6.19 1.28
N VAL A 33 4.48 -5.86 1.66
CA VAL A 33 5.16 -4.63 1.24
C VAL A 33 5.35 -4.62 -0.28
N GLU A 34 5.83 -5.72 -0.86
CA GLU A 34 6.01 -5.83 -2.32
C GLU A 34 4.69 -5.67 -3.07
N ARG A 35 3.61 -6.28 -2.58
CA ARG A 35 2.27 -6.13 -3.18
C ARG A 35 1.77 -4.69 -3.13
N VAL A 36 1.97 -4.01 -2.00
CA VAL A 36 1.62 -2.60 -1.85
C VAL A 36 2.46 -1.72 -2.76
N GLN A 37 3.77 -1.97 -2.86
CA GLN A 37 4.65 -1.25 -3.79
C GLN A 37 4.22 -1.43 -5.24
N LYS A 38 3.92 -2.67 -5.67
CA LYS A 38 3.41 -2.94 -7.03
C LYS A 38 2.08 -2.25 -7.29
N ALA A 39 1.18 -2.24 -6.31
CA ALA A 39 -0.09 -1.52 -6.43
C ALA A 39 0.11 0.00 -6.54
N ILE A 40 1.03 0.57 -5.75
CA ILE A 40 1.39 2.00 -5.81
C ILE A 40 1.96 2.36 -7.18
N GLU A 41 2.90 1.57 -7.71
CA GLU A 41 3.45 1.76 -9.06
C GLU A 41 2.36 1.65 -10.14
N LYS A 42 1.53 0.61 -10.07
CA LYS A 42 0.49 0.34 -11.07
C LYS A 42 -0.59 1.41 -11.09
N LEU A 43 -0.91 1.98 -9.93
CA LEU A 43 -1.94 3.01 -9.78
C LEU A 43 -1.38 4.44 -9.88
N SER A 44 -0.06 4.60 -10.07
CA SER A 44 0.65 5.89 -9.95
C SER A 44 0.18 6.68 -8.73
N PHE A 45 0.08 5.99 -7.59
CA PHE A 45 -0.38 6.61 -6.36
C PHE A 45 0.72 7.49 -5.77
N GLU A 46 0.55 8.81 -5.89
CA GLU A 46 1.39 9.79 -5.20
C GLU A 46 0.71 10.24 -3.91
N PRO A 47 1.26 9.91 -2.73
CA PRO A 47 0.79 10.52 -1.49
C PRO A 47 1.12 12.02 -1.54
N ASN A 48 0.09 12.88 -1.52
CA ASN A 48 0.24 14.32 -1.25
C ASN A 48 0.22 14.58 0.26
#